data_AF-A0A0K2YDB7-F1
#
_entry.id   AF-A0A0K2YDB7-F1
#
_cell.length_a   1.000
_cell.length_b   1.000
_cell.length_c   1.000
_cell.angle_alpha   90.00
_cell.angle_beta   90.00
_cell.angle_gamma   90.00
#
_symmetry.space_group_name_H-M   'P 1'
#
loop_
_entity.id
_entity.type
_entity.pdbx_description
1 polymer ?
#
loop_
_entity_poly.entity_id
_entity_poly.type
_entity_poly.pdbx_seq_one_letter_code
_entity_poly.pdbx_strand_id
1 'polypeptide(L)'
;MDGMSTATFSEQLNQLWRTRPVRLPRRGPIAGVAAGIGHRYDVDPVLIRVAFVVSTIFGGAGIVLYLAGWLLLPRAGDDASAAESLLGRGRSSASSTKTIVLVVALAIAVSAFGPIGVGFGGSGMFSMALMLGGLWLLFQRRPNPPATIPDAEPWAGIPTPGFPHANPRAWYGDHTGWPGATHTPPGVFATLPKTYDPGSATPSPDAPTTDAATDPDVAVTPSSDSSAAGGVPPTDVTTPPAWDPLGVAPFAWDLPEPTPAPKPLVPAPARPKSRLTSVVLGLAILATAAAWALAAATGWDWLSPGRIGAVGLAVVGVGLVIGAFLRRGYGLLVVTGPLVGFVILASLVGPVDWESENVGTRTWAPAAASELAPEYTGQLGEFTLDLRQITLSEDKTVDVTSGVGSFTVLVPENMNVVNHCSIAVGDTYCLPDGLSGGADGTDGPVLTLNMNGRMGNLEVHRG
;
A
#
# COMPACT_ATOMS: atom_id res chain seq x y z
N MET A 1 30.87 -21.01 28.30
CA MET A 1 29.42 -21.14 28.07
C MET A 1 28.91 -19.73 27.91
N ASP A 2 28.98 -19.23 26.68
CA ASP A 2 28.72 -17.84 26.36
C ASP A 2 27.23 -17.53 26.43
N GLY A 3 26.90 -16.48 27.18
CA GLY A 3 25.54 -16.02 27.41
C GLY A 3 24.89 -15.58 26.11
N MET A 4 23.98 -16.41 25.60
CA MET A 4 23.05 -16.09 24.54
C MET A 4 22.12 -14.98 25.04
N SER A 5 22.46 -13.72 24.78
CA SER A 5 21.60 -12.59 25.12
C SER A 5 20.31 -12.69 24.28
N THR A 6 19.23 -13.10 24.93
CA THR A 6 17.90 -13.06 24.33
C THR A 6 17.56 -11.59 24.10
N ALA A 7 17.72 -11.11 22.85
CA ALA A 7 17.30 -9.76 22.49
C ALA A 7 15.85 -9.55 22.96
N THR A 8 15.62 -8.52 23.78
CA THR A 8 14.29 -8.24 24.31
C THR A 8 13.32 -7.98 23.14
N PHE A 9 12.04 -8.35 23.30
CA PHE A 9 11.04 -8.20 22.24
C PHE A 9 11.00 -6.77 21.63
N SER A 10 11.18 -5.76 22.48
CA SER A 10 11.27 -4.35 22.07
C SER A 10 12.43 -4.10 21.09
N GLU A 11 13.58 -4.71 21.33
CA GLU A 11 14.76 -4.56 20.50
C GLU A 11 14.59 -5.28 19.15
N GLN A 12 13.96 -6.46 19.15
CA GLN A 12 13.59 -7.17 17.93
C GLN A 12 12.58 -6.35 17.09
N LEU A 13 11.59 -5.73 17.73
CA LEU A 13 10.60 -4.89 17.04
C LEU A 13 11.27 -3.63 16.47
N ASN A 14 12.16 -2.98 17.22
CA ASN A 14 12.94 -1.84 16.73
C ASN A 14 13.84 -2.23 15.56
N GLN A 15 14.46 -3.41 15.60
CA GLN A 15 15.28 -3.93 14.51
C GLN A 15 14.44 -4.26 13.27
N LEU A 16 13.24 -4.82 13.45
CA LEU A 16 12.29 -5.08 12.36
C LEU A 16 11.86 -3.76 11.70
N TRP A 17 11.54 -2.73 12.49
CA TRP A 17 11.18 -1.41 11.96
C TRP A 17 12.35 -0.70 11.26
N ARG A 18 13.57 -0.79 11.80
CA ARG A 18 14.76 -0.23 11.15
C ARG A 18 15.11 -0.94 9.85
N THR A 19 14.90 -2.24 9.78
CA THR A 19 15.16 -3.07 8.58
C THR A 19 13.90 -3.31 7.75
N ARG A 20 12.89 -2.43 7.91
CA ARG A 20 11.59 -2.55 7.24
C ARG A 20 11.74 -2.66 5.72
N PRO A 21 10.86 -3.41 5.03
CA PRO A 21 10.91 -3.55 3.59
C PRO A 21 10.84 -2.21 2.86
N VAL A 22 11.54 -2.11 1.74
CA VAL A 22 11.50 -0.93 0.86
C VAL A 22 10.63 -1.25 -0.34
N ARG A 23 9.71 -0.35 -0.71
CA ARG A 23 8.85 -0.54 -1.88
C ARG A 23 9.65 -0.37 -3.16
N LEU A 24 9.37 -1.24 -4.13
CA LEU A 24 10.01 -1.27 -5.46
C LEU A 24 8.94 -1.07 -6.55
N PRO A 25 8.47 0.17 -6.80
CA PRO A 25 7.37 0.44 -7.75
C PRO A 25 7.69 0.10 -9.19
N ARG A 26 8.98 0.01 -9.55
CA ARG A 26 9.45 -0.30 -10.91
C ARG A 26 9.45 -1.81 -11.21
N ARG A 27 9.47 -2.66 -10.18
CA ARG A 27 9.59 -4.13 -10.29
C ARG A 27 8.29 -4.89 -10.04
N GLY A 28 7.18 -4.18 -9.77
CA GLY A 28 5.90 -4.83 -9.50
C GLY A 28 4.69 -3.94 -9.79
N PRO A 29 3.52 -4.55 -10.06
CA PRO A 29 2.28 -3.82 -10.26
C PRO A 29 1.84 -3.13 -8.96
N ILE A 30 1.27 -1.92 -9.10
CA ILE A 30 0.61 -1.15 -8.03
C ILE A 30 1.53 -0.87 -6.82
N ALA A 31 2.31 0.21 -6.87
CA ALA A 31 3.12 0.72 -5.74
C ALA A 31 4.28 -0.15 -5.21
N GLY A 32 4.42 -1.41 -5.63
CA GLY A 32 5.60 -2.24 -5.38
C GLY A 32 5.76 -2.77 -3.95
N VAL A 33 4.66 -2.89 -3.20
CA VAL A 33 4.66 -3.38 -1.80
C VAL A 33 5.07 -4.86 -1.73
N ALA A 34 4.39 -5.73 -2.48
CA ALA A 34 4.70 -7.15 -2.53
C ALA A 34 6.12 -7.43 -3.08
N ALA A 35 6.54 -6.65 -4.08
CA ALA A 35 7.90 -6.74 -4.61
C ALA A 35 8.97 -6.34 -3.56
N GLY A 36 8.67 -5.32 -2.75
CA GLY A 36 9.54 -4.88 -1.65
C GLY A 36 9.70 -5.92 -0.55
N ILE A 37 8.59 -6.51 -0.10
CA ILE A 37 8.58 -7.59 0.89
C ILE A 37 9.31 -8.82 0.33
N GLY A 38 9.06 -9.18 -0.93
CA GLY A 38 9.70 -10.31 -1.58
C GLY A 38 11.21 -10.15 -1.70
N HIS A 39 11.70 -8.98 -2.09
CA HIS A 39 13.12 -8.68 -2.16
C HIS A 39 13.79 -8.73 -0.77
N ARG A 40 13.13 -8.21 0.27
CA ARG A 40 13.66 -8.18 1.63
C ARG A 40 13.83 -9.57 2.25
N TYR A 41 12.91 -10.48 1.98
CA TYR A 41 12.88 -11.83 2.58
C TYR A 41 13.26 -12.95 1.60
N ASP A 42 13.60 -12.60 0.36
CA ASP A 42 13.92 -13.53 -0.75
C ASP A 42 12.81 -14.55 -0.98
N VAL A 43 11.59 -14.02 -1.09
CA VAL A 43 10.37 -14.77 -1.41
C VAL A 43 9.84 -14.24 -2.73
N ASP A 44 9.35 -15.14 -3.59
CA ASP A 44 8.74 -14.74 -4.85
C ASP A 44 7.60 -13.73 -4.60
N PRO A 45 7.65 -12.51 -5.20
CA PRO A 45 6.59 -11.53 -5.11
C PRO A 45 5.20 -12.06 -5.49
N VAL A 46 5.11 -13.11 -6.30
CA VAL A 46 3.84 -13.76 -6.66
C VAL A 46 3.17 -14.39 -5.44
N LEU A 47 3.92 -15.10 -4.58
CA LEU A 47 3.38 -15.74 -3.37
C LEU A 47 2.81 -14.70 -2.40
N ILE A 48 3.52 -13.57 -2.25
CA ILE A 48 3.08 -12.47 -1.39
C ILE A 48 1.78 -11.86 -1.92
N ARG A 49 1.62 -11.74 -3.25
CA ARG A 49 0.35 -11.28 -3.86
C ARG A 49 -0.78 -12.26 -3.59
N VAL A 50 -0.55 -13.55 -3.79
CA VAL A 50 -1.55 -14.60 -3.51
C VAL A 50 -1.99 -14.51 -2.05
N ALA A 51 -1.04 -14.37 -1.13
CA ALA A 51 -1.35 -14.20 0.28
C ALA A 51 -2.25 -12.96 0.53
N PHE A 52 -1.94 -11.80 -0.06
CA PHE A 52 -2.77 -10.59 0.09
C PHE A 52 -4.19 -10.80 -0.47
N VAL A 53 -4.32 -11.44 -1.64
CA VAL A 53 -5.62 -11.70 -2.27
C VAL A 53 -6.44 -12.65 -1.40
N VAL A 54 -5.85 -13.75 -0.95
CA VAL A 54 -6.49 -14.71 -0.04
C VAL A 54 -6.91 -14.01 1.25
N SER A 55 -6.02 -13.25 1.88
CA SER A 55 -6.33 -12.49 3.10
C SER A 55 -7.43 -11.44 2.91
N THR A 56 -7.60 -10.91 1.70
CA THR A 56 -8.71 -9.99 1.39
C THR A 56 -10.05 -10.75 1.34
N ILE A 57 -10.07 -11.95 0.76
CA ILE A 57 -11.27 -12.80 0.68
C ILE A 57 -11.68 -13.30 2.07
N PHE A 58 -10.70 -13.70 2.89
CA PHE A 58 -10.91 -14.28 4.22
C PHE A 58 -11.06 -13.25 5.35
N GLY A 59 -11.64 -12.08 5.05
CA GLY A 59 -11.95 -11.05 6.06
C GLY A 59 -11.28 -9.69 5.86
N GLY A 60 -10.87 -9.35 4.63
CA GLY A 60 -10.48 -7.98 4.26
C GLY A 60 -9.12 -7.50 4.79
N ALA A 61 -8.39 -8.31 5.57
CA ALA A 61 -7.09 -7.89 6.12
C ALA A 61 -6.06 -7.59 5.02
N GLY A 62 -6.14 -8.29 3.88
CA GLY A 62 -5.21 -8.11 2.77
C GLY A 62 -5.20 -6.69 2.19
N ILE A 63 -6.37 -6.08 1.98
CA ILE A 63 -6.44 -4.71 1.44
C ILE A 63 -5.95 -3.68 2.48
N VAL A 64 -6.29 -3.87 3.76
CA VAL A 64 -5.83 -3.00 4.85
C VAL A 64 -4.31 -3.03 4.96
N LEU A 65 -3.72 -4.23 5.02
CA LEU A 65 -2.27 -4.40 5.09
C LEU A 65 -1.55 -3.89 3.84
N TYR A 66 -2.16 -4.01 2.66
CA TYR A 66 -1.59 -3.48 1.43
C TYR A 66 -1.54 -1.95 1.42
N LEU A 67 -2.63 -1.30 1.83
CA LEU A 67 -2.72 0.16 1.95
C LEU A 67 -1.78 0.66 3.06
N ALA A 68 -1.73 -0.02 4.21
CA ALA A 68 -0.80 0.29 5.28
C ALA A 68 0.66 0.15 4.82
N GLY A 69 1.00 -0.93 4.12
CA GLY A 69 2.33 -1.12 3.52
C GLY A 69 2.66 -0.06 2.48
N TRP A 70 1.69 0.42 1.72
CA TRP A 70 1.88 1.55 0.80
C TRP A 70 2.22 2.83 1.58
N LEU A 71 1.52 3.10 2.68
CA LEU A 71 1.69 4.32 3.46
C LEU A 71 2.99 4.34 4.29
N LEU A 72 3.31 3.21 4.93
CA LEU A 72 4.35 3.08 5.95
C LEU A 72 5.72 2.67 5.40
N LEU A 73 5.77 1.95 4.27
CA LEU A 73 7.05 1.54 3.70
C LEU A 73 7.64 2.66 2.83
N PRO A 74 8.94 2.99 2.99
CA PRO A 74 9.61 3.96 2.13
C PRO A 74 9.74 3.41 0.70
N ARG A 75 9.87 4.29 -0.30
CA ARG A 75 10.24 3.88 -1.65
C ARG A 75 11.76 3.77 -1.75
N ALA A 76 12.24 2.93 -2.66
CA ALA A 76 13.67 2.89 -2.99
C ALA A 76 14.15 4.29 -3.42
N GLY A 77 15.12 4.84 -2.69
CA GLY A 77 15.66 6.19 -2.89
C GLY A 77 15.01 7.32 -2.09
N ASP A 78 13.95 7.06 -1.30
CA ASP A 78 13.34 8.04 -0.40
C ASP A 78 13.82 7.81 1.05
N ASP A 79 14.14 8.89 1.78
CA ASP A 79 14.56 8.82 3.19
C ASP A 79 13.39 8.55 4.16
N ALA A 80 12.15 8.85 3.72
CA ALA A 80 10.95 8.75 4.53
C ALA A 80 9.79 8.09 3.78
N SER A 81 8.92 7.43 4.54
CA SER A 81 7.64 6.90 4.06
C SER A 81 6.65 8.01 3.72
N ALA A 82 5.58 7.66 3.00
CA ALA A 82 4.57 8.63 2.59
C ALA A 82 3.88 9.24 3.83
N ALA A 83 3.56 8.42 4.84
CA ALA A 83 3.05 8.93 6.12
C ALA A 83 4.05 9.87 6.82
N GLU A 84 5.31 9.48 6.95
CA GLU A 84 6.33 10.30 7.64
C GLU A 84 6.49 11.68 6.98
N SER A 85 6.37 11.77 5.65
CA SER A 85 6.39 13.06 4.95
C SER A 85 5.18 13.96 5.22
N LEU A 86 4.01 13.39 5.53
CA LEU A 86 2.86 14.20 5.99
C LEU A 86 3.08 14.73 7.40
N LEU A 87 3.83 14.01 8.25
CA LEU A 87 4.24 14.46 9.58
C LEU A 87 5.48 15.37 9.55
N GLY A 88 5.96 15.77 8.36
CA GLY A 88 7.13 16.64 8.20
C GLY A 88 8.48 15.97 8.52
N ARG A 89 8.51 14.64 8.65
CA ARG A 89 9.73 13.87 8.94
C ARG A 89 10.33 13.35 7.63
N GLY A 90 11.33 14.05 7.10
CA GLY A 90 12.12 13.64 5.95
C GLY A 90 11.52 14.00 4.57
N ARG A 91 12.25 13.65 3.51
CA ARG A 91 11.88 13.94 2.11
C ARG A 91 11.27 12.68 1.47
N SER A 92 10.05 12.79 0.95
CA SER A 92 9.45 11.73 0.13
C SER A 92 9.11 12.26 -1.27
N SER A 93 9.24 11.40 -2.28
CA SER A 93 8.83 11.69 -3.66
C SER A 93 7.31 11.64 -3.88
N ALA A 94 6.53 11.35 -2.83
CA ALA A 94 5.09 11.17 -2.92
C ALA A 94 4.37 12.53 -2.87
N SER A 95 3.46 12.78 -3.83
CA SER A 95 2.58 13.94 -3.78
C SER A 95 1.70 13.90 -2.52
N SER A 96 1.65 14.99 -1.76
CA SER A 96 0.88 15.11 -0.51
C SER A 96 -0.59 14.75 -0.70
N THR A 97 -1.19 15.14 -1.83
CA THR A 97 -2.58 14.78 -2.21
C THR A 97 -2.77 13.28 -2.31
N LYS A 98 -1.81 12.57 -2.92
CA LYS A 98 -1.86 11.11 -3.04
C LYS A 98 -1.76 10.42 -1.69
N THR A 99 -0.98 10.99 -0.77
CA THR A 99 -0.87 10.44 0.58
C THR A 99 -2.16 10.64 1.37
N ILE A 100 -2.78 11.83 1.30
CA ILE A 100 -4.06 12.11 1.97
C ILE A 100 -5.15 11.15 1.48
N VAL A 101 -5.30 10.98 0.17
CA VAL A 101 -6.27 10.03 -0.41
C VAL A 101 -6.03 8.61 0.10
N LEU A 102 -4.77 8.22 0.28
CA LEU A 102 -4.43 6.89 0.75
C LEU A 102 -4.71 6.70 2.25
N VAL A 103 -4.53 7.75 3.06
CA VAL A 103 -4.94 7.75 4.48
C VAL A 103 -6.45 7.61 4.59
N VAL A 104 -7.21 8.36 3.79
CA VAL A 104 -8.68 8.26 3.77
C VAL A 104 -9.13 6.87 3.31
N ALA A 105 -8.52 6.32 2.25
CA ALA A 105 -8.82 4.97 1.78
C ALA A 105 -8.50 3.90 2.83
N LEU A 106 -7.39 4.06 3.57
CA LEU A 106 -7.03 3.17 4.67
C LEU A 106 -8.05 3.30 5.82
N ALA A 107 -8.47 4.51 6.18
CA ALA A 107 -9.47 4.73 7.22
C ALA A 107 -10.81 4.06 6.87
N ILE A 108 -11.27 4.18 5.62
CA ILE A 108 -12.49 3.52 5.13
C ILE A 108 -12.32 1.99 5.16
N ALA A 109 -11.17 1.47 4.72
CA ALA A 109 -10.90 0.03 4.75
C ALA A 109 -10.87 -0.52 6.19
N VAL A 110 -10.34 0.25 7.14
CA VAL A 110 -10.32 -0.10 8.57
C VAL A 110 -11.71 0.03 9.21
N SER A 111 -12.51 1.02 8.84
CA SER A 111 -13.88 1.13 9.37
C SER A 111 -14.80 0.02 8.85
N ALA A 112 -14.55 -0.46 7.63
CA ALA A 112 -15.21 -1.66 7.09
C ALA A 112 -14.74 -2.96 7.76
N PHE A 113 -13.59 -2.93 8.43
CA PHE A 113 -13.00 -4.02 9.22
C PHE A 113 -13.57 -4.04 10.67
N GLY A 114 -14.84 -3.68 10.83
CA GLY A 114 -15.52 -3.37 12.10
C GLY A 114 -15.43 -4.46 13.18
N PRO A 115 -15.73 -4.08 14.46
CA PRO A 115 -15.48 -4.93 15.61
C PRO A 115 -16.39 -6.16 15.62
N ILE A 116 -15.85 -7.22 16.23
CA ILE A 116 -16.42 -8.56 16.45
C ILE A 116 -17.92 -8.48 16.76
N GLY A 117 -18.76 -8.91 15.82
CA GLY A 117 -20.16 -9.23 16.09
C GLY A 117 -21.17 -8.58 15.16
N VAL A 118 -21.18 -8.99 13.88
CA VAL A 118 -22.36 -9.48 13.14
C VAL A 118 -21.89 -9.88 11.74
N GLY A 119 -21.87 -11.18 11.45
CA GLY A 119 -21.52 -11.76 10.14
C GLY A 119 -20.03 -11.64 9.75
N PHE A 120 -19.24 -12.70 10.01
CA PHE A 120 -17.78 -12.81 9.77
C PHE A 120 -16.84 -12.15 10.80
N GLY A 121 -17.32 -11.85 12.01
CA GLY A 121 -16.65 -11.05 13.04
C GLY A 121 -15.37 -11.59 13.71
N GLY A 122 -14.51 -12.35 13.02
CA GLY A 122 -13.22 -12.76 13.59
C GLY A 122 -12.19 -13.23 12.58
N SER A 123 -12.63 -13.72 11.40
CA SER A 123 -11.74 -14.21 10.34
C SER A 123 -10.76 -13.15 9.85
N GLY A 124 -11.18 -11.88 9.80
CA GLY A 124 -10.31 -10.75 9.47
C GLY A 124 -9.17 -10.58 10.46
N MET A 125 -9.43 -10.67 11.77
CA MET A 125 -8.39 -10.59 12.80
C MET A 125 -7.46 -11.79 12.76
N PHE A 126 -7.98 -13.00 12.54
CA PHE A 126 -7.16 -14.19 12.35
C PHE A 126 -6.30 -14.09 11.08
N SER A 127 -6.84 -13.61 9.97
CA SER A 127 -6.09 -13.39 8.73
C SER A 127 -5.01 -12.32 8.89
N MET A 128 -5.33 -11.22 9.59
CA MET A 128 -4.38 -10.17 9.97
C MET A 128 -3.25 -10.75 10.83
N ALA A 129 -3.59 -11.54 11.86
CA ALA A 129 -2.63 -12.18 12.74
C ALA A 129 -1.74 -13.19 12.01
N LEU A 130 -2.29 -14.00 11.11
CA LEU A 130 -1.53 -14.93 10.26
C LEU A 130 -0.58 -14.20 9.31
N MET A 131 -1.01 -13.08 8.73
CA MET A 131 -0.17 -12.26 7.86
C MET A 131 1.00 -11.63 8.62
N LEU A 132 0.72 -11.01 9.77
CA LEU A 132 1.75 -10.40 10.62
C LEU A 132 2.67 -11.45 11.22
N GLY A 133 2.13 -12.61 11.62
CA GLY A 133 2.89 -13.78 12.08
C GLY A 133 3.77 -14.35 10.98
N GLY A 134 3.26 -14.47 9.74
CA GLY A 134 4.04 -14.88 8.58
C GLY A 134 5.18 -13.92 8.28
N LEU A 135 4.92 -12.61 8.33
CA LEU A 135 5.96 -11.58 8.18
C LEU A 135 7.03 -11.69 9.28
N TRP A 136 6.60 -11.93 10.52
CA TRP A 136 7.50 -12.11 11.66
C TRP A 136 8.35 -13.37 11.52
N LEU A 137 7.78 -14.50 11.07
CA LEU A 137 8.53 -15.72 10.78
C LEU A 137 9.55 -15.52 9.65
N LEU A 138 9.20 -14.75 8.61
CA LEU A 138 10.15 -14.37 7.56
C LEU A 138 11.30 -13.52 8.12
N PHE A 139 11.00 -12.61 9.06
CA PHE A 139 12.03 -11.83 9.75
C PHE A 139 12.93 -12.70 10.62
N GLN A 140 12.39 -13.67 11.36
CA GLN A 140 13.20 -14.63 12.11
C GLN A 140 14.11 -15.45 11.21
N ARG A 141 13.62 -15.85 10.03
CA ARG A 141 14.41 -16.60 9.05
C ARG A 141 15.50 -15.76 8.40
N ARG A 142 15.25 -14.47 8.14
CA ARG A 142 16.21 -13.52 7.55
C ARG A 142 16.25 -12.18 8.30
N PRO A 143 16.91 -12.13 9.47
CA PRO A 143 16.99 -10.90 10.26
C PRO A 143 17.79 -9.81 9.53
N ASN A 144 18.85 -10.22 8.83
CA ASN A 144 19.72 -9.31 8.10
C ASN A 144 19.13 -8.94 6.74
N PRO A 145 19.04 -7.64 6.39
CA PRO A 145 18.60 -7.21 5.08
C PRO A 145 19.64 -7.61 4.00
N PRO A 146 19.19 -7.88 2.76
CA PRO A 146 20.11 -8.16 1.65
C PRO A 146 21.01 -6.95 1.37
N ALA A 147 22.26 -7.23 0.95
CA ALA A 147 23.31 -6.21 0.82
C ALA A 147 23.10 -5.19 -0.32
N THR A 148 22.04 -5.32 -1.12
CA THR A 148 21.81 -4.47 -2.29
C THR A 148 20.32 -4.16 -2.48
N ILE A 149 20.02 -2.87 -2.65
CA ILE A 149 18.78 -2.42 -3.30
C ILE A 149 19.18 -2.11 -4.75
N PRO A 150 18.75 -2.91 -5.73
CA PRO A 150 19.18 -2.73 -7.12
C PRO A 150 18.80 -1.37 -7.75
N ASP A 151 17.94 -0.62 -7.06
CA ASP A 151 17.32 0.61 -7.56
C ASP A 151 17.73 1.85 -6.72
N ALA A 152 18.57 1.70 -5.68
CA ALA A 152 18.91 2.76 -4.73
C ALA A 152 20.15 3.59 -5.09
N GLU A 153 20.61 3.54 -6.33
CA GLU A 153 21.69 4.42 -6.78
C GLU A 153 21.16 5.63 -7.56
N PRO A 154 21.12 6.80 -6.92
CA PRO A 154 21.26 8.05 -7.64
C PRO A 154 22.70 8.59 -7.66
N TRP A 155 23.63 8.04 -6.85
CA TRP A 155 24.94 8.70 -6.65
C TRP A 155 26.19 7.83 -6.50
N ALA A 156 26.17 6.51 -6.76
CA ALA A 156 27.40 5.70 -6.75
C ALA A 156 28.32 5.93 -7.97
N GLY A 157 28.28 7.13 -8.55
CA GLY A 157 29.03 7.54 -9.74
C GLY A 157 30.14 8.55 -9.46
N ILE A 158 30.56 8.73 -8.21
CA ILE A 158 31.85 9.38 -7.92
C ILE A 158 32.83 8.24 -7.58
N PRO A 159 33.69 7.81 -8.51
CA PRO A 159 34.83 7.00 -8.13
C PRO A 159 35.74 7.91 -7.28
N THR A 160 35.75 7.72 -5.96
CA THR A 160 36.87 8.17 -5.13
C THR A 160 38.09 7.37 -5.58
N PRO A 161 39.12 8.00 -6.17
CA PRO A 161 40.30 7.26 -6.58
C PRO A 161 41.02 6.75 -5.32
N GLY A 162 41.20 5.42 -5.20
CA GLY A 162 42.28 4.88 -4.39
C GLY A 162 41.97 4.05 -3.14
N PHE A 163 40.81 3.41 -2.98
CA PHE A 163 40.63 2.41 -1.90
C PHE A 163 39.95 1.13 -2.38
N PRO A 164 40.59 -0.05 -2.28
CA PRO A 164 39.95 -1.32 -2.59
C PRO A 164 38.88 -1.63 -1.53
N HIS A 165 37.63 -1.74 -1.97
CA HIS A 165 36.48 -2.34 -1.28
C HIS A 165 36.40 -2.12 0.25
N ALA A 166 36.24 -0.87 0.67
CA ALA A 166 35.79 -0.57 2.03
C ALA A 166 34.28 -0.79 2.15
N ASN A 167 33.91 -1.86 2.85
CA ASN A 167 32.54 -2.13 3.31
C ASN A 167 32.10 -0.98 4.25
N PRO A 168 30.96 -0.30 4.04
CA PRO A 168 30.58 0.89 4.82
C PRO A 168 30.13 0.59 6.28
N ARG A 169 30.49 -0.57 6.83
CA ARG A 169 30.18 -0.98 8.21
C ARG A 169 31.38 -1.11 9.14
N ALA A 170 32.59 -0.77 8.70
CA ALA A 170 33.78 -0.85 9.54
C ALA A 170 33.98 0.32 10.53
N TRP A 171 32.99 1.20 10.72
CA TRP A 171 33.15 2.41 11.56
C TRP A 171 32.74 2.26 13.03
N TYR A 172 32.50 1.04 13.52
CA TYR A 172 32.34 0.76 14.95
C TYR A 172 33.12 -0.51 15.33
N GLY A 173 34.21 -0.32 16.06
CA GLY A 173 35.00 -1.39 16.71
C GLY A 173 36.26 -1.77 15.95
N ASP A 174 37.40 -1.12 16.22
CA ASP A 174 38.34 -1.53 17.28
C ASP A 174 39.58 -0.61 17.19
N HIS A 175 40.08 -0.17 18.34
CA HIS A 175 41.18 0.79 18.41
C HIS A 175 42.53 0.09 18.41
N THR A 176 43.34 0.26 17.36
CA THR A 176 44.82 0.17 17.46
C THR A 176 45.51 1.13 16.49
N GLY A 177 45.82 2.32 17.02
CA GLY A 177 47.03 3.14 16.81
C GLY A 177 47.52 3.49 15.39
N TRP A 178 47.24 4.72 14.94
CA TRP A 178 48.17 5.57 14.18
C TRP A 178 48.10 7.00 14.75
N PRO A 179 49.25 7.64 15.10
CA PRO A 179 49.23 8.92 15.80
C PRO A 179 49.09 10.09 14.82
N GLY A 180 48.15 10.99 15.11
CA GLY A 180 48.15 12.35 14.55
C GLY A 180 47.17 12.61 13.41
N ALA A 181 45.86 12.71 13.72
CA ALA A 181 44.94 13.55 12.96
C ALA A 181 43.66 13.81 13.78
N THR A 182 43.62 14.91 14.53
CA THR A 182 42.37 15.43 15.09
C THR A 182 41.56 16.08 13.96
N HIS A 183 40.61 15.35 13.37
CA HIS A 183 39.59 15.95 12.52
C HIS A 183 38.25 16.02 13.26
N THR A 184 37.96 17.20 13.81
CA THR A 184 36.61 17.58 14.23
C THR A 184 35.75 17.80 12.98
N PRO A 185 34.62 17.10 12.78
CA PRO A 185 33.74 17.35 11.65
C PRO A 185 33.06 18.73 11.81
N PRO A 186 32.95 19.56 10.76
CA PRO A 186 32.29 20.86 10.86
C PRO A 186 30.77 20.70 11.03
N GLY A 187 30.22 21.44 11.99
CA GLY A 187 28.79 21.51 12.29
C GLY A 187 27.96 22.11 11.16
N VAL A 188 26.65 21.80 11.20
CA VAL A 188 25.62 21.93 10.15
C VAL A 188 25.24 23.38 9.78
N PHE A 189 26.10 24.38 10.02
CA PHE A 189 25.80 25.80 9.70
C PHE A 189 26.99 26.59 9.13
N ALA A 190 27.71 26.03 8.16
CA ALA A 190 28.71 26.80 7.39
C ALA A 190 28.16 27.20 6.01
N THR A 191 27.77 28.47 5.86
CA THR A 191 27.51 29.08 4.54
C THR A 191 28.83 29.38 3.84
N LEU A 192 28.98 28.95 2.58
CA LEU A 192 30.16 29.23 1.76
C LEU A 192 30.35 30.75 1.49
N PRO A 193 31.59 31.28 1.50
CA PRO A 193 31.85 32.64 1.01
C PRO A 193 31.66 32.70 -0.51
N LYS A 194 31.10 33.81 -1.02
CA LYS A 194 30.71 33.98 -2.43
C LYS A 194 31.81 34.56 -3.35
N THR A 195 33.06 34.61 -2.93
CA THR A 195 34.15 35.19 -3.74
C THR A 195 35.42 34.37 -3.62
N TYR A 196 36.00 34.02 -4.77
CA TYR A 196 37.29 33.35 -4.92
C TYR A 196 38.37 34.41 -5.11
N ASP A 197 39.42 34.37 -4.29
CA ASP A 197 40.59 35.24 -4.37
C ASP A 197 41.86 34.39 -4.56
N PRO A 198 42.53 34.42 -5.72
CA PRO A 198 43.71 33.62 -5.97
C PRO A 198 44.96 34.40 -5.54
N GLY A 199 45.33 34.31 -4.27
CA GLY A 199 46.55 34.97 -3.80
C GLY A 199 46.80 34.85 -2.31
N SER A 200 47.24 33.68 -1.84
CA SER A 200 47.97 33.57 -0.57
C SER A 200 48.67 32.21 -0.45
N ALA A 201 49.78 32.06 -1.15
CA ALA A 201 50.78 31.07 -0.74
C ALA A 201 51.54 31.66 0.45
N THR A 202 51.36 31.08 1.64
CA THR A 202 52.20 31.37 2.82
C THR A 202 53.47 30.52 2.71
N PRO A 203 54.69 31.09 2.77
CA PRO A 203 55.90 30.30 2.80
C PRO A 203 56.11 29.73 4.21
N SER A 204 56.40 28.43 4.29
CA SER A 204 56.85 27.77 5.51
C SER A 204 58.32 28.13 5.77
N PRO A 205 58.69 28.59 6.97
CA PRO A 205 60.07 28.91 7.31
C PRO A 205 60.78 27.61 7.71
N ASP A 206 61.91 27.33 7.09
CA ASP A 206 63.13 26.85 7.75
C ASP A 206 64.22 26.63 6.70
N ALA A 207 65.15 27.57 6.65
CA ALA A 207 66.49 27.36 6.13
C ALA A 207 67.44 27.16 7.32
N PRO A 208 68.59 26.51 7.09
CA PRO A 208 69.80 27.22 7.44
C PRO A 208 70.74 27.39 6.25
N THR A 209 71.12 28.64 6.07
CA THR A 209 72.14 29.21 5.21
C THR A 209 73.54 28.73 5.60
N THR A 210 74.45 28.64 4.62
CA THR A 210 75.89 28.79 4.86
C THR A 210 76.46 29.62 3.72
N ASP A 211 76.73 30.89 4.03
CA ASP A 211 77.50 31.83 3.22
C ASP A 211 78.98 31.77 3.59
N ALA A 212 79.86 31.87 2.58
CA ALA A 212 81.23 32.41 2.55
C ALA A 212 82.01 31.68 1.44
N ALA A 213 82.76 32.29 0.51
CA ALA A 213 83.22 33.65 0.36
C ALA A 213 83.67 33.89 -1.11
N THR A 214 83.68 35.16 -1.48
CA THR A 214 84.20 35.81 -2.68
C THR A 214 85.73 35.71 -2.81
N ASP A 215 86.28 35.42 -4.01
CA ASP A 215 87.22 36.28 -4.80
C ASP A 215 87.66 35.59 -6.13
N PRO A 216 88.27 36.28 -7.12
CA PRO A 216 87.89 36.17 -8.52
C PRO A 216 89.00 35.61 -9.44
N ASP A 217 88.63 35.39 -10.70
CA ASP A 217 89.44 35.46 -11.91
C ASP A 217 90.95 35.14 -11.81
N VAL A 218 91.32 33.90 -12.16
CA VAL A 218 92.59 33.61 -12.81
C VAL A 218 92.31 32.86 -14.11
N ALA A 219 92.55 33.55 -15.23
CA ALA A 219 92.60 32.97 -16.55
C ALA A 219 93.79 32.02 -16.68
N VAL A 220 93.54 30.76 -17.06
CA VAL A 220 94.53 29.91 -17.72
C VAL A 220 93.85 29.15 -18.86
N THR A 221 94.46 29.27 -20.03
CA THR A 221 94.09 28.75 -21.35
C THR A 221 94.13 27.21 -21.45
N PRO A 222 93.48 26.61 -22.47
CA PRO A 222 93.21 25.18 -22.52
C PRO A 222 94.39 24.40 -23.12
N SER A 223 94.65 23.21 -22.58
CA SER A 223 95.49 22.19 -23.24
C SER A 223 94.59 21.03 -23.62
N SER A 224 94.42 20.88 -24.93
CA SER A 224 93.76 19.76 -25.58
C SER A 224 94.82 18.70 -25.82
N ASP A 225 94.63 17.50 -25.26
CA ASP A 225 95.32 16.31 -25.73
C ASP A 225 94.30 15.20 -25.98
N SER A 226 94.18 14.86 -27.26
CA SER A 226 93.53 13.65 -27.76
C SER A 226 94.59 12.58 -27.99
N SER A 227 94.43 11.39 -27.39
CA SER A 227 94.85 10.10 -27.98
C SER A 227 94.18 8.99 -27.15
N ALA A 228 93.22 8.21 -27.67
CA ALA A 228 93.25 7.18 -28.71
C ALA A 228 93.43 5.76 -28.15
N ALA A 229 92.49 4.90 -28.56
CA ALA A 229 92.53 3.43 -28.69
C ALA A 229 92.15 2.55 -27.48
N GLY A 230 91.10 1.75 -27.69
CA GLY A 230 90.73 0.58 -26.90
C GLY A 230 89.35 0.04 -27.26
N GLY A 231 89.28 -0.84 -28.25
CA GLY A 231 88.02 -1.42 -28.75
C GLY A 231 87.40 -2.46 -27.82
N VAL A 232 86.08 -2.40 -27.67
CA VAL A 232 85.18 -3.45 -27.19
C VAL A 232 83.92 -3.35 -28.06
N PRO A 233 83.40 -4.42 -28.69
CA PRO A 233 82.12 -4.33 -29.39
C PRO A 233 81.03 -4.05 -28.35
N PRO A 234 80.15 -3.04 -28.53
CA PRO A 234 79.04 -2.86 -27.62
C PRO A 234 78.08 -4.02 -27.80
N THR A 235 77.97 -4.88 -26.79
CA THR A 235 76.71 -5.58 -26.53
C THR A 235 75.63 -4.51 -26.45
N ASP A 236 74.55 -4.64 -27.24
CA ASP A 236 73.38 -3.75 -27.16
C ASP A 236 72.77 -3.83 -25.76
N VAL A 237 73.34 -3.05 -24.85
CA VAL A 237 72.71 -2.67 -23.60
C VAL A 237 71.72 -1.59 -24.00
N THR A 238 70.47 -2.00 -24.26
CA THR A 238 69.35 -1.06 -24.36
C THR A 238 69.22 -0.34 -23.02
N THR A 239 69.91 0.79 -22.89
CA THR A 239 69.67 1.73 -21.81
C THR A 239 68.26 2.28 -21.98
N PRO A 240 67.38 2.15 -20.98
CA PRO A 240 66.04 2.70 -21.05
C PRO A 240 66.13 4.23 -21.25
N PRO A 241 65.14 4.84 -21.93
CA PRO A 241 65.10 6.28 -22.12
C PRO A 241 65.14 7.01 -20.77
N ALA A 242 65.78 8.18 -20.72
CA ALA A 242 66.09 8.96 -19.51
C ALA A 242 64.89 9.31 -18.60
N TRP A 243 63.68 9.06 -19.06
CA TRP A 243 62.43 9.22 -18.32
C TRP A 243 62.11 8.03 -17.39
N ASP A 244 62.79 6.88 -17.51
CA ASP A 244 62.60 5.69 -16.67
C ASP A 244 63.83 5.40 -15.78
N PRO A 245 63.96 6.08 -14.62
CA PRO A 245 65.10 5.91 -13.72
C PRO A 245 65.08 4.60 -12.90
N LEU A 246 64.04 3.76 -13.04
CA LEU A 246 63.88 2.52 -12.26
C LEU A 246 63.93 1.24 -13.10
N GLY A 247 64.10 1.34 -14.43
CA GLY A 247 64.24 0.18 -15.30
C GLY A 247 63.05 -0.77 -15.23
N VAL A 248 61.84 -0.21 -15.09
CA VAL A 248 60.63 -1.01 -14.92
C VAL A 248 60.23 -1.55 -16.28
N ALA A 249 60.19 -2.87 -16.41
CA ALA A 249 60.08 -3.54 -17.68
C ALA A 249 58.88 -3.05 -18.53
N PRO A 250 59.03 -2.93 -19.87
CA PRO A 250 58.02 -2.34 -20.76
C PRO A 250 56.62 -2.97 -20.64
N PHE A 251 56.55 -4.23 -20.23
CA PHE A 251 55.30 -4.97 -20.04
C PHE A 251 54.48 -4.52 -18.82
N ALA A 252 55.08 -3.78 -17.87
CA ALA A 252 54.37 -3.28 -16.69
C ALA A 252 53.46 -2.08 -17.00
N TRP A 253 53.58 -1.51 -18.21
CA TRP A 253 52.76 -0.40 -18.69
C TRP A 253 51.60 -0.84 -19.60
N ASP A 254 51.48 -2.13 -19.90
CA ASP A 254 50.35 -2.68 -20.64
C ASP A 254 49.18 -2.94 -19.67
N LEU A 255 48.59 -1.83 -19.21
CA LEU A 255 47.37 -1.85 -18.42
C LEU A 255 46.23 -2.34 -19.33
N PRO A 256 45.43 -3.34 -18.90
CA PRO A 256 44.25 -3.76 -19.65
C PRO A 256 43.40 -2.53 -19.99
N GLU A 257 42.99 -2.41 -21.25
CA GLU A 257 42.13 -1.31 -21.69
C GLU A 257 40.96 -1.19 -20.71
N PRO A 258 40.68 0.01 -20.16
CA PRO A 258 39.62 0.18 -19.19
C PRO A 258 38.32 -0.32 -19.82
N THR A 259 37.73 -1.37 -19.24
CA THR A 259 36.44 -1.91 -19.66
C THR A 259 35.49 -0.73 -19.90
N PRO A 260 34.92 -0.57 -21.10
CA PRO A 260 34.06 0.57 -21.41
C PRO A 260 33.03 0.70 -20.29
N ALA A 261 33.01 1.86 -19.63
CA ALA A 261 32.08 2.12 -18.55
C ALA A 261 30.67 1.75 -19.04
N PRO A 262 29.92 0.90 -18.31
CA PRO A 262 28.58 0.52 -18.73
C PRO A 262 27.78 1.79 -18.98
N LYS A 263 27.35 1.99 -20.24
CA LYS A 263 26.59 3.17 -20.65
C LYS A 263 25.43 3.34 -19.67
N PRO A 264 25.28 4.50 -18.99
CA PRO A 264 24.18 4.72 -18.08
C PRO A 264 22.89 4.36 -18.82
N LEU A 265 22.18 3.35 -18.32
CA LEU A 265 20.83 3.04 -18.80
C LEU A 265 20.00 4.27 -18.49
N VAL A 266 19.86 5.17 -19.47
CA VAL A 266 18.98 6.34 -19.35
C VAL A 266 17.64 5.79 -18.89
N PRO A 267 17.14 6.17 -17.70
CA PRO A 267 15.87 5.67 -17.20
C PRO A 267 14.84 5.92 -18.28
N ALA A 268 14.15 4.86 -18.73
CA ALA A 268 13.13 5.00 -19.76
C ALA A 268 12.18 6.15 -19.36
N PRO A 269 11.91 7.11 -20.26
CA PRO A 269 11.12 8.28 -19.91
C PRO A 269 9.79 7.84 -19.31
N ALA A 270 9.45 8.41 -18.14
CA ALA A 270 8.21 8.09 -17.46
C ALA A 270 7.04 8.31 -18.42
N ARG A 271 6.24 7.27 -18.66
CA ARG A 271 5.13 7.34 -19.63
C ARG A 271 4.22 8.51 -19.24
N PRO A 272 3.90 9.44 -20.17
CA PRO A 272 3.10 10.60 -19.85
C PRO A 272 1.72 10.16 -19.36
N LYS A 273 1.27 10.73 -18.23
CA LYS A 273 -0.06 10.47 -17.68
C LYS A 273 -1.11 10.94 -18.69
N SER A 274 -2.04 10.05 -19.04
CA SER A 274 -3.09 10.34 -20.02
C SER A 274 -4.07 11.37 -19.47
N ARG A 275 -4.14 12.55 -20.09
CA ARG A 275 -5.15 13.59 -19.79
C ARG A 275 -6.58 13.09 -20.04
N LEU A 276 -6.75 12.07 -20.88
CA LEU A 276 -8.04 11.47 -21.19
C LEU A 276 -8.66 10.81 -19.95
N THR A 277 -7.85 10.18 -19.09
CA THR A 277 -8.33 9.56 -17.85
C THR A 277 -8.92 10.58 -16.88
N SER A 278 -8.26 11.74 -16.69
CA SER A 278 -8.78 12.81 -15.84
C SER A 278 -10.03 13.47 -16.42
N VAL A 279 -10.08 13.65 -17.75
CA VAL A 279 -11.24 14.25 -18.42
C VAL A 279 -12.47 13.35 -18.33
N VAL A 280 -12.32 12.05 -18.62
CA VAL A 280 -13.43 11.08 -18.55
C VAL A 280 -13.93 10.93 -17.10
N LEU A 281 -13.03 10.91 -16.12
CA LEU A 281 -13.43 10.84 -14.71
C LEU A 281 -14.17 12.10 -14.26
N GLY A 282 -13.69 13.28 -14.68
CA GLY A 282 -14.39 14.55 -14.42
C GLY A 282 -15.80 14.58 -15.04
N LEU A 283 -15.94 14.13 -16.29
CA LEU A 283 -17.25 14.01 -16.96
C LEU A 283 -18.16 13.00 -16.27
N ALA A 284 -17.64 11.87 -15.81
CA ALA A 284 -18.42 10.87 -15.10
C ALA A 284 -18.99 11.43 -13.79
N ILE A 285 -18.18 12.17 -13.04
CA ILE A 285 -18.60 12.84 -11.79
C ILE A 285 -19.67 13.92 -12.07
N LEU A 286 -19.48 14.72 -13.12
CA LEU A 286 -20.45 15.74 -13.49
C LEU A 286 -21.78 15.12 -13.95
N ALA A 287 -21.73 14.02 -14.70
CA ALA A 287 -22.93 13.33 -15.17
C ALA A 287 -23.71 12.67 -14.02
N THR A 288 -23.02 12.05 -13.05
CA THR A 288 -23.69 11.52 -11.85
C THR A 288 -24.26 12.62 -10.98
N ALA A 289 -23.53 13.72 -10.77
CA ALA A 289 -24.02 14.87 -10.00
C ALA A 289 -25.25 15.52 -10.66
N ALA A 290 -25.25 15.65 -11.99
CA ALA A 290 -26.40 16.16 -12.74
C ALA A 290 -27.61 15.23 -12.64
N ALA A 291 -27.40 13.91 -12.78
CA ALA A 291 -28.47 12.92 -12.64
C ALA A 291 -29.08 12.92 -11.22
N TRP A 292 -28.24 13.06 -10.19
CA TRP A 292 -28.70 13.22 -8.81
C TRP A 292 -29.50 14.51 -8.62
N ALA A 293 -28.99 15.64 -9.09
CA ALA A 293 -29.67 16.94 -8.97
C ALA A 293 -31.03 16.93 -9.67
N LEU A 294 -31.11 16.29 -10.85
CA LEU A 294 -32.36 16.09 -11.57
C LEU A 294 -33.33 15.21 -10.77
N ALA A 295 -32.87 14.07 -10.25
CA ALA A 295 -33.70 13.17 -9.44
C ALA A 295 -34.30 13.89 -8.22
N ALA A 296 -33.47 14.68 -7.51
CA ALA A 296 -33.89 15.44 -6.34
C ALA A 296 -34.86 16.59 -6.68
N ALA A 297 -34.70 17.22 -7.85
CA ALA A 297 -35.55 18.34 -8.27
C ALA A 297 -36.89 17.90 -8.84
N THR A 298 -36.97 16.75 -9.51
CA THR A 298 -38.18 16.30 -10.20
C THR A 298 -38.99 15.26 -9.45
N GLY A 299 -38.44 14.66 -8.38
CA GLY A 299 -39.11 13.59 -7.63
C GLY A 299 -39.43 12.37 -8.49
N TRP A 300 -38.60 12.09 -9.49
CA TRP A 300 -38.84 10.96 -10.39
C TRP A 300 -38.37 9.66 -9.76
N ASP A 301 -39.33 8.85 -9.27
CA ASP A 301 -39.10 7.53 -8.67
C ASP A 301 -38.33 6.57 -9.59
N TRP A 302 -38.31 6.85 -10.89
CA TRP A 302 -37.53 6.12 -11.88
C TRP A 302 -36.01 6.27 -11.68
N LEU A 303 -35.50 7.35 -11.10
CA LEU A 303 -34.06 7.57 -10.89
C LEU A 303 -33.58 6.95 -9.57
N SER A 304 -33.56 5.61 -9.52
CA SER A 304 -33.01 4.89 -8.37
C SER A 304 -31.51 5.16 -8.19
N PRO A 305 -30.95 5.02 -6.96
CA PRO A 305 -29.51 5.19 -6.70
C PRO A 305 -28.62 4.34 -7.62
N GLY A 306 -29.06 3.12 -7.95
CA GLY A 306 -28.35 2.24 -8.89
C GLY A 306 -28.29 2.81 -10.32
N ARG A 307 -29.36 3.46 -10.79
CA ARG A 307 -29.41 4.10 -12.13
C ARG A 307 -28.55 5.35 -12.21
N ILE A 308 -28.48 6.12 -11.12
CA ILE A 308 -27.55 7.25 -11.03
C ILE A 308 -26.11 6.73 -11.17
N GLY A 309 -25.75 5.65 -10.46
CA GLY A 309 -24.45 4.99 -10.61
C GLY A 309 -24.21 4.47 -12.04
N ALA A 310 -25.24 3.93 -12.70
CA ALA A 310 -25.17 3.45 -14.08
C ALA A 310 -24.87 4.57 -15.09
N VAL A 311 -25.36 5.80 -14.88
CA VAL A 311 -25.03 6.96 -15.73
C VAL A 311 -23.53 7.25 -15.68
N GLY A 312 -22.92 7.27 -14.49
CA GLY A 312 -21.48 7.45 -14.34
C GLY A 312 -20.68 6.33 -15.02
N LEU A 313 -21.15 5.09 -14.88
CA LEU A 313 -20.53 3.92 -15.51
C LEU A 313 -20.63 3.96 -17.03
N ALA A 314 -21.75 4.44 -17.59
CA ALA A 314 -21.92 4.62 -19.03
C ALA A 314 -20.89 5.61 -19.59
N VAL A 315 -20.65 6.74 -18.91
CA VAL A 315 -19.64 7.72 -19.32
C VAL A 315 -18.22 7.14 -19.27
N VAL A 316 -17.91 6.37 -18.21
CA VAL A 316 -16.64 5.63 -18.09
C VAL A 316 -16.49 4.59 -19.21
N GLY A 317 -17.56 3.87 -19.54
CA GLY A 317 -17.59 2.89 -20.64
C GLY A 317 -17.33 3.53 -22.00
N VAL A 318 -17.98 4.67 -22.30
CA VAL A 318 -17.72 5.45 -23.52
C VAL A 318 -16.27 5.94 -23.56
N GLY A 319 -15.73 6.41 -22.44
CA GLY A 319 -14.33 6.82 -22.33
C GLY A 319 -13.33 5.67 -22.55
N LEU A 320 -13.68 4.44 -22.16
CA LEU A 320 -12.89 3.23 -22.47
C LEU A 320 -12.90 2.89 -23.95
N VAL A 321 -14.07 2.95 -24.61
CA VAL A 321 -14.19 2.71 -26.05
C VAL A 321 -13.34 3.72 -26.82
N ILE A 322 -13.48 5.01 -26.51
CA ILE A 322 -12.67 6.09 -27.11
C ILE A 322 -11.18 5.87 -26.82
N GLY A 323 -10.83 5.50 -25.59
CA GLY A 323 -9.45 5.21 -25.19
C GLY A 323 -8.82 3.99 -25.89
N ALA A 324 -9.63 2.99 -26.24
CA ALA A 324 -9.21 1.82 -27.00
C ALA A 324 -8.80 2.21 -28.43
N PHE A 325 -9.56 3.06 -29.11
CA PHE A 325 -9.23 3.58 -30.45
C PHE A 325 -8.00 4.49 -30.42
N LEU A 326 -7.80 5.29 -29.37
CA LEU A 326 -6.67 6.20 -29.22
C LEU A 326 -5.38 5.52 -28.69
N ARG A 327 -5.39 4.20 -28.47
CA ARG A 327 -4.32 3.42 -27.79
C ARG A 327 -3.86 4.05 -26.46
N ARG A 328 -4.76 4.77 -25.77
CA ARG A 328 -4.52 5.54 -24.55
C ARG A 328 -5.72 5.40 -23.62
N GLY A 329 -5.57 4.78 -22.45
CA GLY A 329 -6.72 4.61 -21.55
C GLY A 329 -6.61 3.56 -20.44
N TYR A 330 -5.50 2.82 -20.36
CA TYR A 330 -5.31 1.73 -19.37
C TYR A 330 -5.54 2.14 -17.90
N GLY A 331 -5.44 3.43 -17.57
CA GLY A 331 -5.77 3.94 -16.23
C GLY A 331 -7.26 3.85 -15.88
N LEU A 332 -8.16 3.85 -16.87
CA LEU A 332 -9.60 3.74 -16.63
C LEU A 332 -9.99 2.33 -16.16
N LEU A 333 -9.33 1.27 -16.66
CA LEU A 333 -9.61 -0.13 -16.27
C LEU A 333 -9.51 -0.36 -14.76
N VAL A 334 -8.58 0.32 -14.09
CA VAL A 334 -8.39 0.23 -12.63
C VAL A 334 -9.58 0.85 -11.88
N VAL A 335 -10.24 1.86 -12.46
CA VAL A 335 -11.38 2.55 -11.87
C VAL A 335 -12.69 1.84 -12.22
N THR A 336 -12.79 1.25 -13.42
CA THR A 336 -13.99 0.58 -13.89
C THR A 336 -14.36 -0.63 -13.03
N GLY A 337 -13.38 -1.44 -12.60
CA GLY A 337 -13.65 -2.63 -11.77
C GLY A 337 -14.40 -2.31 -10.46
N PRO A 338 -13.86 -1.44 -9.59
CA PRO A 338 -14.55 -1.02 -8.37
C PRO A 338 -15.89 -0.36 -8.63
N LEU A 339 -16.01 0.45 -9.68
CA LEU A 339 -17.24 1.18 -10.01
C LEU A 339 -18.34 0.24 -10.51
N VAL A 340 -18.00 -0.77 -11.33
CA VAL A 340 -18.90 -1.86 -11.70
C VAL A 340 -19.38 -2.62 -10.47
N GLY A 341 -18.45 -3.00 -9.57
CA GLY A 341 -18.79 -3.69 -8.33
C GLY A 341 -19.75 -2.90 -7.45
N PHE A 342 -19.49 -1.59 -7.28
CA PHE A 342 -20.38 -0.70 -6.53
C PHE A 342 -21.77 -0.60 -7.16
N VAL A 343 -21.86 -0.42 -8.49
CA VAL A 343 -23.16 -0.30 -9.18
C VAL A 343 -23.97 -1.60 -9.06
N ILE A 344 -23.33 -2.76 -9.20
CA ILE A 344 -23.99 -4.05 -9.01
C ILE A 344 -24.50 -4.19 -7.56
N LEU A 345 -23.65 -3.89 -6.58
CA LEU A 345 -24.01 -3.98 -5.17
C LEU A 345 -25.15 -3.02 -4.81
N ALA A 346 -25.06 -1.75 -5.21
CA ALA A 346 -26.09 -0.74 -4.97
C ALA A 346 -27.42 -1.10 -5.66
N SER A 347 -27.37 -1.75 -6.84
CA SER A 347 -28.58 -2.21 -7.53
C SER A 347 -29.24 -3.40 -6.83
N LEU A 348 -28.48 -4.24 -6.14
CA LEU A 348 -28.99 -5.37 -5.35
C LEU A 348 -29.61 -4.91 -4.01
N VAL A 349 -29.06 -3.86 -3.40
CA VAL A 349 -29.54 -3.35 -2.10
C VAL A 349 -30.86 -2.56 -2.25
N GLY A 350 -31.08 -1.89 -3.38
CA GLY A 350 -32.25 -1.06 -3.61
C GLY A 350 -32.17 0.32 -2.90
N PRO A 351 -33.14 1.22 -3.14
CA PRO A 351 -33.23 2.49 -2.42
C PRO A 351 -33.39 2.21 -0.92
N VAL A 352 -32.54 2.79 -0.09
CA VAL A 352 -32.67 2.72 1.37
C VAL A 352 -33.24 4.05 1.81
N ASP A 353 -34.55 4.07 2.08
CA ASP A 353 -35.20 5.23 2.69
C ASP A 353 -34.91 5.21 4.19
N TRP A 354 -33.85 5.92 4.59
CA TRP A 354 -33.42 6.06 5.98
C TRP A 354 -34.42 6.81 6.86
N GLU A 355 -35.35 7.55 6.25
CA GLU A 355 -36.46 8.25 6.91
C GLU A 355 -37.75 7.41 6.92
N SER A 356 -37.71 6.17 6.44
CA SER A 356 -38.90 5.32 6.42
C SER A 356 -39.22 4.74 7.80
N GLU A 357 -40.52 4.62 8.01
CA GLU A 357 -41.20 3.94 9.11
C GLU A 357 -40.86 2.43 9.26
N ASN A 358 -39.91 1.94 8.45
CA ASN A 358 -39.50 0.54 8.28
C ASN A 358 -38.07 0.29 8.80
N VAL A 359 -37.48 1.23 9.53
CA VAL A 359 -36.15 1.12 10.16
C VAL A 359 -36.25 1.45 11.66
N GLY A 360 -35.68 0.60 12.51
CA GLY A 360 -35.69 0.74 13.97
C GLY A 360 -36.56 -0.31 14.67
N THR A 361 -37.16 0.05 15.80
CA THR A 361 -38.05 -0.82 16.57
C THR A 361 -39.50 -0.44 16.33
N ARG A 362 -40.36 -1.36 15.88
CA ARG A 362 -41.79 -1.06 15.64
C ARG A 362 -42.72 -2.20 16.00
N THR A 363 -43.85 -1.86 16.59
CA THR A 363 -44.92 -2.80 16.96
C THR A 363 -46.23 -2.44 16.26
N TRP A 364 -46.80 -3.33 15.46
CA TRP A 364 -48.15 -3.22 14.91
C TRP A 364 -49.11 -4.06 15.74
N ALA A 365 -50.21 -3.46 16.21
CA ALA A 365 -51.22 -4.14 17.02
C ALA A 365 -52.63 -3.84 16.47
N PRO A 366 -53.03 -4.43 15.32
CA PRO A 366 -54.37 -4.25 14.76
C PRO A 366 -55.43 -4.84 15.70
N ALA A 367 -56.48 -4.06 16.00
CA ALA A 367 -57.53 -4.48 16.93
C ALA A 367 -58.70 -5.19 16.23
N ALA A 368 -58.84 -5.02 14.92
CA ALA A 368 -59.93 -5.59 14.13
C ALA A 368 -59.44 -6.22 12.82
N ALA A 369 -60.17 -7.23 12.31
CA ALA A 369 -59.85 -7.89 11.05
C ALA A 369 -59.75 -6.93 9.85
N SER A 370 -60.47 -5.81 9.86
CA SER A 370 -60.40 -4.77 8.83
C SER A 370 -59.10 -3.94 8.87
N GLU A 371 -58.43 -3.88 10.01
CA GLU A 371 -57.18 -3.12 10.21
C GLU A 371 -55.94 -3.97 9.89
N LEU A 372 -56.10 -5.29 9.77
CA LEU A 372 -55.03 -6.18 9.37
C LEU A 372 -54.70 -5.94 7.89
N ALA A 373 -53.54 -5.30 7.67
CA ALA A 373 -53.02 -5.03 6.35
C ALA A 373 -52.58 -6.33 5.66
N PRO A 374 -52.65 -6.41 4.33
CA PRO A 374 -52.21 -7.58 3.58
C PRO A 374 -50.67 -7.72 3.60
N GLU A 375 -49.93 -6.64 3.82
CA GLU A 375 -48.46 -6.64 3.73
C GLU A 375 -47.82 -5.82 4.86
N TYR A 376 -46.80 -6.40 5.50
CA TYR A 376 -45.96 -5.73 6.50
C TYR A 376 -44.48 -5.87 6.12
N THR A 377 -43.78 -4.74 6.02
CA THR A 377 -42.36 -4.72 5.64
C THR A 377 -41.50 -4.07 6.72
N GLY A 378 -40.47 -4.78 7.16
CA GLY A 378 -39.42 -4.25 8.04
C GLY A 378 -38.07 -4.38 7.37
N GLN A 379 -37.31 -3.29 7.23
CA GLN A 379 -36.07 -3.29 6.45
C GLN A 379 -34.83 -3.47 7.32
N LEU A 380 -34.76 -2.78 8.46
CA LEU A 380 -33.64 -2.91 9.39
C LEU A 380 -34.07 -2.67 10.84
N GLY A 381 -33.93 -3.64 11.73
CA GLY A 381 -34.24 -3.49 13.16
C GLY A 381 -35.07 -4.64 13.75
N GLU A 382 -35.94 -4.31 14.72
CA GLU A 382 -36.77 -5.28 15.42
C GLU A 382 -38.25 -4.93 15.25
N PHE A 383 -39.00 -5.88 14.72
CA PHE A 383 -40.36 -5.67 14.28
C PHE A 383 -41.29 -6.67 14.95
N THR A 384 -42.41 -6.20 15.51
CA THR A 384 -43.40 -7.06 16.16
C THR A 384 -44.77 -6.83 15.56
N LEU A 385 -45.42 -7.90 15.11
CA LEU A 385 -46.84 -7.90 14.74
C LEU A 385 -47.63 -8.62 15.84
N ASP A 386 -48.30 -7.86 16.70
CA ASP A 386 -49.12 -8.37 17.79
C ASP A 386 -50.57 -8.55 17.35
N LEU A 387 -50.96 -9.78 17.08
CA LEU A 387 -52.30 -10.17 16.65
C LEU A 387 -53.15 -10.70 17.82
N ARG A 388 -52.68 -10.69 19.07
CA ARG A 388 -53.37 -11.36 20.19
C ARG A 388 -54.77 -10.83 20.49
N GLN A 389 -55.07 -9.60 20.07
CA GLN A 389 -56.36 -8.96 20.29
C GLN A 389 -57.34 -9.13 19.11
N ILE A 390 -56.90 -9.73 18.00
CA ILE A 390 -57.70 -9.81 16.79
C ILE A 390 -58.53 -11.10 16.74
N THR A 391 -59.77 -10.98 16.26
CA THR A 391 -60.62 -12.12 15.91
C THR A 391 -60.88 -12.10 14.42
N LEU A 392 -60.66 -13.23 13.75
CA LEU A 392 -60.92 -13.37 12.33
C LEU A 392 -62.36 -13.86 12.13
N SER A 393 -63.07 -13.24 11.20
CA SER A 393 -64.38 -13.71 10.74
C SER A 393 -64.29 -14.53 9.46
N GLU A 394 -63.20 -14.36 8.71
CA GLU A 394 -62.94 -14.96 7.40
C GLU A 394 -61.45 -15.28 7.27
N ASP A 395 -61.10 -16.18 6.36
CA ASP A 395 -59.72 -16.52 6.06
C ASP A 395 -58.95 -15.30 5.53
N LYS A 396 -57.74 -15.10 6.03
CA LYS A 396 -56.87 -14.00 5.60
C LYS A 396 -55.45 -14.46 5.35
N THR A 397 -54.83 -13.81 4.37
CA THR A 397 -53.40 -13.98 4.06
C THR A 397 -52.68 -12.69 4.37
N VAL A 398 -51.53 -12.81 5.05
CA VAL A 398 -50.65 -11.69 5.38
C VAL A 398 -49.24 -12.03 4.94
N ASP A 399 -48.67 -11.15 4.13
CA ASP A 399 -47.29 -11.22 3.65
C ASP A 399 -46.39 -10.36 4.55
N VAL A 400 -45.35 -10.97 5.10
CA VAL A 400 -44.40 -10.32 5.99
C VAL A 400 -43.02 -10.39 5.37
N THR A 401 -42.44 -9.23 5.04
CA THR A 401 -41.10 -9.14 4.48
C THR A 401 -40.15 -8.52 5.48
N SER A 402 -39.07 -9.24 5.82
CA SER A 402 -37.99 -8.78 6.69
C SER A 402 -36.68 -8.65 5.93
N GLY A 403 -36.04 -7.49 6.04
CA GLY A 403 -34.71 -7.20 5.52
C GLY A 403 -33.62 -7.76 6.43
N VAL A 404 -33.19 -6.94 7.40
CA VAL A 404 -32.11 -7.27 8.34
C VAL A 404 -32.59 -7.08 9.78
N GLY A 405 -32.69 -8.17 10.54
CA GLY A 405 -33.04 -8.13 11.97
C GLY A 405 -34.06 -9.17 12.39
N SER A 406 -34.84 -8.89 13.44
CA SER A 406 -35.85 -9.81 13.96
C SER A 406 -37.26 -9.37 13.56
N PHE A 407 -38.09 -10.31 13.13
CA PHE A 407 -39.52 -10.10 12.92
C PHE A 407 -40.32 -11.13 13.70
N THR A 408 -41.06 -10.68 14.71
CA THR A 408 -41.82 -11.52 15.63
C THR A 408 -43.32 -11.32 15.41
N VAL A 409 -44.06 -12.40 15.18
CA VAL A 409 -45.52 -12.40 15.08
C VAL A 409 -46.11 -13.10 16.30
N LEU A 410 -46.98 -12.41 17.04
CA LEU A 410 -47.70 -12.97 18.19
C LEU A 410 -49.13 -13.28 17.77
N VAL A 411 -49.52 -14.55 17.80
CA VAL A 411 -50.88 -15.00 17.44
C VAL A 411 -51.68 -15.40 18.67
N PRO A 412 -53.00 -15.18 18.71
CA PRO A 412 -53.85 -15.62 19.83
C PRO A 412 -53.85 -17.13 20.02
N GLU A 413 -54.04 -17.61 21.26
CA GLU A 413 -54.15 -19.04 21.57
C GLU A 413 -55.21 -19.78 20.75
N ASN A 414 -56.32 -19.13 20.41
CA ASN A 414 -57.48 -19.76 19.77
C ASN A 414 -57.46 -19.71 18.25
N MET A 415 -56.45 -19.09 17.64
CA MET A 415 -56.42 -18.85 16.18
C MET A 415 -55.84 -20.03 15.40
N ASN A 416 -56.44 -20.34 14.26
CA ASN A 416 -55.90 -21.28 13.28
C ASN A 416 -54.88 -20.58 12.39
N VAL A 417 -53.67 -21.12 12.31
CA VAL A 417 -52.56 -20.48 11.60
C VAL A 417 -51.88 -21.47 10.66
N VAL A 418 -51.63 -21.05 9.43
CA VAL A 418 -50.73 -21.71 8.48
C VAL A 418 -49.59 -20.75 8.22
N ASN A 419 -48.36 -21.15 8.55
CA ASN A 419 -47.18 -20.32 8.34
C ASN A 419 -46.25 -20.91 7.28
N HIS A 420 -45.71 -20.04 6.44
CA HIS A 420 -44.66 -20.33 5.49
C HIS A 420 -43.49 -19.39 5.78
N CYS A 421 -42.47 -19.91 6.47
CA CYS A 421 -41.30 -19.14 6.85
C CYS A 421 -40.12 -19.48 5.95
N SER A 422 -39.54 -18.49 5.27
CA SER A 422 -38.30 -18.64 4.52
C SER A 422 -37.32 -17.54 4.90
N ILE A 423 -36.07 -17.90 5.21
CA ILE A 423 -35.00 -16.93 5.46
C ILE A 423 -33.74 -17.31 4.70
N ALA A 424 -33.11 -16.34 4.05
CA ALA A 424 -31.88 -16.61 3.29
C ALA A 424 -30.66 -16.86 4.20
N VAL A 425 -30.53 -16.08 5.28
CA VAL A 425 -29.42 -16.19 6.24
C VAL A 425 -29.93 -15.98 7.67
N GLY A 426 -30.09 -17.05 8.44
CA GLY A 426 -30.49 -16.97 9.84
C GLY A 426 -31.37 -18.15 10.25
N ASP A 427 -32.13 -17.96 11.34
CA ASP A 427 -32.96 -19.00 11.94
C ASP A 427 -34.45 -18.63 11.88
N THR A 428 -35.30 -19.65 11.83
CA THR A 428 -36.77 -19.51 11.86
C THR A 428 -37.32 -20.31 13.04
N TYR A 429 -38.03 -19.63 13.94
CA TYR A 429 -38.77 -20.23 15.05
C TYR A 429 -40.26 -20.07 14.79
N CYS A 430 -40.77 -20.79 13.81
CA CYS A 430 -42.18 -20.74 13.43
C CYS A 430 -42.95 -21.97 13.91
N LEU A 431 -44.28 -21.91 13.83
CA LEU A 431 -45.16 -23.04 14.13
C LEU A 431 -44.89 -24.22 13.16
N PRO A 432 -45.27 -25.46 13.53
CA PRO A 432 -45.09 -26.63 12.68
C PRO A 432 -45.74 -26.45 11.32
N ASP A 433 -45.11 -27.00 10.27
CA ASP A 433 -45.63 -26.93 8.90
C ASP A 433 -47.05 -27.50 8.80
N GLY A 434 -47.93 -26.77 8.10
CA GLY A 434 -49.34 -27.13 7.92
C GLY A 434 -50.28 -26.29 8.78
N LEU A 435 -51.49 -26.80 9.01
CA LEU A 435 -52.49 -26.11 9.83
C LEU A 435 -52.20 -26.30 11.31
N SER A 436 -51.77 -25.23 11.98
CA SER A 436 -51.64 -25.15 13.43
C SER A 436 -52.97 -24.69 14.04
N GLY A 437 -53.77 -25.65 14.50
CA GLY A 437 -55.07 -25.41 15.12
C GLY A 437 -54.98 -24.63 16.44
N GLY A 438 -55.94 -23.74 16.67
CA GLY A 438 -56.12 -23.05 17.94
C GLY A 438 -56.72 -23.92 19.03
N ALA A 439 -56.73 -23.42 20.28
CA ALA A 439 -57.30 -24.13 21.42
C ALA A 439 -58.80 -24.49 21.25
N ASP A 440 -59.53 -23.71 20.43
CA ASP A 440 -60.95 -23.91 20.14
C ASP A 440 -61.21 -24.91 18.97
N GLY A 441 -60.15 -25.52 18.42
CA GLY A 441 -60.23 -26.48 17.31
C GLY A 441 -59.99 -25.87 15.93
N THR A 442 -60.14 -26.69 14.88
CA THR A 442 -59.74 -26.35 13.50
C THR A 442 -60.87 -25.86 12.60
N ASP A 443 -62.11 -25.77 13.09
CA ASP A 443 -63.30 -25.44 12.29
C ASP A 443 -63.48 -23.92 12.07
N GLY A 444 -62.65 -23.10 12.72
CA GLY A 444 -62.65 -21.64 12.59
C GLY A 444 -61.78 -21.12 11.43
N PRO A 445 -61.87 -19.81 11.14
CA PRO A 445 -61.14 -19.16 10.05
C PRO A 445 -59.62 -19.23 10.22
N VAL A 446 -58.91 -19.30 9.10
CA VAL A 446 -57.48 -19.56 9.02
C VAL A 446 -56.69 -18.32 8.63
N LEU A 447 -55.63 -18.03 9.38
CA LEU A 447 -54.63 -17.02 9.04
C LEU A 447 -53.45 -17.68 8.31
N THR A 448 -53.24 -17.30 7.06
CA THR A 448 -52.05 -17.69 6.29
C THR A 448 -50.97 -16.62 6.43
N LEU A 449 -49.82 -16.98 7.00
CA LEU A 449 -48.67 -16.10 7.23
C LEU A 449 -47.53 -16.47 6.28
N ASN A 450 -47.26 -15.64 5.29
CA ASN A 450 -46.11 -15.81 4.40
C ASN A 450 -44.97 -14.90 4.88
N MET A 451 -43.95 -15.47 5.50
CA MET A 451 -42.85 -14.71 6.10
C MET A 451 -41.56 -14.95 5.32
N ASN A 452 -41.04 -13.88 4.70
CA ASN A 452 -39.82 -13.90 3.91
C ASN A 452 -38.76 -12.99 4.53
N GLY A 453 -37.65 -13.58 4.97
CA GLY A 453 -36.52 -12.89 5.57
C GLY A 453 -35.28 -12.92 4.68
N ARG A 454 -34.50 -11.84 4.65
CA ARG A 454 -33.15 -11.89 4.06
C ARG A 454 -32.11 -12.30 5.09
N MET A 455 -32.04 -11.59 6.22
CA MET A 455 -31.03 -11.84 7.25
C MET A 455 -31.55 -11.60 8.66
N GLY A 456 -31.39 -12.56 9.58
CA GLY A 456 -31.79 -12.42 10.98
C GLY A 456 -32.73 -13.53 11.46
N ASN A 457 -33.79 -13.20 12.21
CA ASN A 457 -34.71 -14.19 12.79
C ASN A 457 -36.17 -13.90 12.41
N LEU A 458 -36.91 -14.96 12.08
CA LEU A 458 -38.37 -14.92 11.98
C LEU A 458 -38.97 -15.78 13.08
N GLU A 459 -39.87 -15.21 13.88
CA GLU A 459 -40.48 -15.90 15.01
C GLU A 459 -42.00 -15.80 14.96
N VAL A 460 -42.68 -16.92 15.22
CA VAL A 460 -44.13 -16.96 15.37
C VAL A 460 -44.44 -17.63 16.70
N HIS A 461 -44.95 -16.84 17.65
CA HIS A 461 -45.32 -17.33 18.98
C HIS A 461 -46.83 -17.32 19.15
N ARG A 462 -47.34 -18.38 19.76
CA ARG A 462 -48.71 -18.43 20.29
C ARG A 462 -48.64 -17.97 21.76
N GLY A 463 -49.54 -17.10 22.18
CA GLY A 463 -49.60 -16.67 23.58
C GLY A 463 -50.84 -15.88 23.90
#